data_AF-A0A5E4QQM0-F1
#
_entry.id   AF-A0A5E4QQM0-F1
#
_cell.length_a   1.000
_cell.length_b   1.000
_cell.length_c   1.000
_cell.angle_alpha   90.00
_cell.angle_beta   90.00
_cell.angle_gamma   90.00
#
_symmetry.space_group_name_H-M   'P 1'
#
loop_
_entity.id
_entity.type
_entity.pdbx_description
1 polymer ?
#
loop_
_entity_poly.entity_id
_entity_poly.type
_entity_poly.pdbx_seq_one_letter_code
_entity_poly.pdbx_strand_id
1 'polypeptide(L)'
;MFFFLKRSNFNYHGIKGAGLGVFATRTLPRNVRFGPYRGVRSKDAASNYCWQIYDKDHKPSHMVDAADGNNSNWMRFINCSRHWSEQNLIAFQYKGELYY
;
A
#
# COMPACT_ATOMS: atom_id res chain seq x y z
N MET A 1 5.29 -8.59 0.30
CA MET A 1 3.99 -8.11 0.80
C MET A 1 3.12 -7.82 -0.42
N PHE A 2 1.98 -8.48 -0.53
CA PHE A 2 1.07 -8.40 -1.69
C PHE A 2 -0.18 -7.62 -1.28
N PHE A 3 -0.79 -6.81 -2.14
CA PHE A 3 -1.85 -5.87 -1.75
C PHE A 3 -3.16 -6.10 -2.49
N PHE A 4 -4.27 -5.75 -1.84
CA PHE A 4 -5.59 -5.90 -2.43
C PHE A 4 -6.49 -4.67 -2.25
N LEU A 5 -7.11 -4.26 -3.36
CA LEU A 5 -8.27 -3.38 -3.40
C LEU A 5 -9.51 -4.27 -3.57
N LYS A 6 -10.41 -4.37 -2.58
CA LYS A 6 -11.58 -5.28 -2.76
C LYS A 6 -12.58 -4.67 -3.75
N ARG A 7 -13.20 -5.53 -4.57
CA ARG A 7 -14.30 -5.19 -5.47
C ARG A 7 -15.62 -5.36 -4.73
N SER A 8 -16.54 -4.40 -4.85
CA SER A 8 -17.92 -4.55 -4.39
C SER A 8 -18.66 -5.52 -5.32
N ASN A 9 -19.10 -6.64 -4.77
CA ASN A 9 -20.41 -7.23 -5.06
C ASN A 9 -20.84 -7.91 -3.75
N PHE A 10 -22.03 -7.54 -3.27
CA PHE A 10 -22.72 -8.06 -2.10
C PHE A 10 -22.08 -9.31 -1.47
N ASN A 11 -21.35 -9.13 -0.36
CA ASN A 11 -21.25 -10.05 0.79
C ASN A 11 -20.23 -9.47 1.79
N TYR A 12 -20.67 -9.35 3.05
CA TYR A 12 -19.97 -8.80 4.21
C TYR A 12 -18.74 -9.63 4.63
N HIS A 13 -17.72 -9.73 3.78
CA HIS A 13 -16.47 -10.43 4.07
C HIS A 13 -15.28 -9.49 3.89
N GLY A 14 -15.25 -8.39 4.65
CA GLY A 14 -13.99 -7.68 4.93
C GLY A 14 -12.99 -8.63 5.61
N ILE A 15 -11.70 -8.35 5.53
CA ILE A 15 -10.68 -9.14 6.24
C ILE A 15 -10.95 -8.94 7.74
N LYS A 16 -11.35 -10.00 8.45
CA LYS A 16 -11.65 -9.93 9.89
C LYS A 16 -10.42 -9.41 10.64
N GLY A 17 -10.60 -8.35 11.43
CA GLY A 17 -9.53 -7.76 12.23
C GLY A 17 -8.54 -6.84 11.49
N ALA A 18 -8.71 -6.61 10.18
CA ALA A 18 -7.79 -5.74 9.41
C ALA A 18 -8.09 -4.24 9.54
N GLY A 19 -9.22 -3.86 10.16
CA GLY A 19 -9.66 -2.47 10.20
C GLY A 19 -10.21 -1.98 8.85
N LEU A 20 -9.93 -0.72 8.51
CA LEU A 20 -10.40 -0.08 7.27
C LEU A 20 -9.67 -0.64 6.03
N GLY A 21 -10.32 -0.53 4.87
CA GLY A 21 -9.77 -0.99 3.60
C GLY A 21 -10.22 -0.12 2.43
N VAL A 22 -9.50 -0.19 1.32
CA VAL A 22 -9.85 0.53 0.09
C VAL A 22 -10.55 -0.41 -0.89
N PHE A 23 -11.61 0.10 -1.52
CA PHE A 23 -12.44 -0.64 -2.45
C PHE A 23 -12.65 0.16 -3.73
N ALA A 24 -12.53 -0.51 -4.88
CA ALA A 24 -12.89 0.10 -6.15
C ALA A 24 -14.41 0.13 -6.30
N THR A 25 -14.95 1.30 -6.63
CA THR A 25 -16.37 1.48 -6.98
C THR A 25 -16.64 1.26 -8.47
N ARG A 26 -15.59 1.19 -9.29
CA ARG A 26 -15.64 0.99 -10.74
C ARG A 26 -14.54 0.03 -11.19
N THR A 27 -14.68 -0.54 -12.38
CA THR A 27 -13.62 -1.37 -12.97
C THR A 27 -12.38 -0.51 -13.23
N LEU A 28 -11.25 -0.95 -12.70
CA LEU A 28 -9.94 -0.35 -13.00
C LEU A 28 -9.30 -1.12 -14.16
N PRO A 29 -8.74 -0.42 -15.17
CA PRO A 29 -7.98 -1.09 -16.22
C PRO A 29 -6.72 -1.75 -15.63
N ARG A 30 -6.20 -2.75 -16.35
CA ARG A 30 -4.94 -3.39 -15.99
C ARG A 30 -3.80 -2.35 -16.09
N ASN A 31 -2.83 -2.43 -15.17
CA ASN A 31 -1.65 -1.57 -15.12
C ASN A 31 -1.91 -0.09 -14.78
N VAL A 32 -3.04 0.22 -14.12
CA VAL A 32 -3.20 1.51 -13.43
C VAL A 32 -2.16 1.60 -12.33
N ARG A 33 -1.56 2.79 -12.19
CA ARG A 33 -0.57 3.09 -11.15
C ARG A 33 -1.19 4.02 -10.12
N PHE A 34 -0.95 3.72 -8.85
CA PHE A 34 -1.32 4.55 -7.72
C PHE A 34 -0.08 5.03 -6.99
N GLY A 35 0.02 6.33 -6.73
CA GLY A 35 1.12 6.87 -5.95
C GLY A 35 1.48 8.32 -6.28
N PRO A 36 2.55 8.81 -5.63
CA PRO A 36 3.42 8.08 -4.69
C PRO A 36 2.75 7.80 -3.34
N TYR A 37 3.21 6.75 -2.62
CA TYR A 37 2.82 6.48 -1.23
C TYR A 37 3.34 7.59 -0.33
N ARG A 38 2.47 8.21 0.47
CA ARG A 38 2.81 9.39 1.27
C ARG A 38 2.88 9.05 2.75
N GLY A 39 3.91 9.57 3.41
CA GLY A 39 4.17 9.43 4.84
C GLY A 39 5.36 10.29 5.28
N VAL A 40 5.67 10.23 6.57
CA VAL A 40 6.84 10.87 7.18
C VAL A 40 8.08 10.03 6.85
N ARG A 41 9.19 10.69 6.48
CA ARG A 41 10.47 9.99 6.26
C ARG A 41 11.12 9.67 7.60
N SER A 42 11.51 8.41 7.79
CA SER A 42 12.17 7.91 9.00
C SER A 42 13.36 7.02 8.62
N LYS A 43 14.30 6.81 9.55
CA LYS A 43 15.35 5.80 9.41
C LYS A 43 14.91 4.44 9.95
N ASP A 44 13.97 4.43 10.88
CA ASP A 44 13.51 3.25 11.58
C ASP A 44 12.04 2.94 11.26
N ALA A 45 11.67 1.66 11.36
CA ALA A 45 10.29 1.21 11.23
C ALA A 45 9.53 1.59 12.51
N ALA A 46 8.74 2.67 12.43
CA ALA A 46 7.99 3.18 13.56
C ALA A 46 6.54 2.66 13.61
N SER A 47 6.04 2.05 12.52
CA SER A 47 4.68 1.52 12.48
C SER A 47 4.49 0.38 11.45
N ASN A 48 3.29 -0.21 11.44
CA ASN A 48 2.86 -1.18 10.43
C ASN A 48 2.51 -0.55 9.07
N TYR A 49 2.61 0.78 8.95
CA TYR A 49 2.38 1.55 7.72
C TYR A 49 3.69 2.00 7.07
N CYS A 50 4.81 1.37 7.43
CA CYS A 50 6.13 1.70 6.92
C CYS A 50 6.47 0.95 5.63
N TRP A 51 7.15 1.65 4.73
CA TRP A 51 7.78 1.09 3.54
C TRP A 51 9.25 1.45 3.45
N GLN A 52 10.10 0.45 3.24
CA GLN A 52 11.53 0.65 2.99
C GLN A 52 11.76 1.11 1.54
N ILE A 53 12.43 2.24 1.38
CA ILE A 53 12.95 2.73 0.11
C ILE A 53 14.43 2.35 0.00
N TYR A 54 14.83 1.89 -1.17
CA TYR A 54 16.19 1.50 -1.51
C TYR A 54 16.84 2.56 -2.41
N ASP A 55 18.14 2.77 -2.27
CA ASP A 55 18.90 3.63 -3.18
C ASP A 55 19.23 2.91 -4.51
N LYS A 56 20.02 3.59 -5.35
CA LYS A 56 20.48 3.09 -6.65
C LYS A 56 21.38 1.84 -6.55
N ASP A 57 21.98 1.59 -5.39
CA ASP A 57 22.89 0.47 -5.14
C ASP A 57 22.17 -0.65 -4.38
N HIS A 58 20.82 -0.62 -4.35
CA HIS A 58 19.94 -1.54 -3.64
C HIS A 58 20.19 -1.60 -2.13
N LYS A 59 20.72 -0.53 -1.53
CA LYS A 59 20.89 -0.42 -0.08
C LYS A 59 19.69 0.29 0.54
N PRO A 60 19.28 -0.08 1.77
CA PRO A 60 18.24 0.64 2.50
C PRO A 60 18.61 2.13 2.63
N SER A 61 17.77 3.02 2.11
CA SER A 61 17.97 4.47 2.15
C SER A 61 17.24 5.10 3.33
N HIS A 62 15.92 4.99 3.32
CA HIS A 62 15.02 5.51 4.35
C HIS A 62 13.69 4.77 4.28
N MET A 63 12.85 4.97 5.28
CA MET A 63 11.47 4.50 5.30
C MET A 63 10.49 5.65 5.08
N VAL A 64 9.34 5.34 4.50
CA VAL A 64 8.16 6.22 4.47
C VAL A 64 7.10 5.63 5.39
N ASP A 65 6.74 6.34 6.45
CA ASP A 65 5.75 5.91 7.45
C ASP A 65 4.45 6.72 7.34
N ALA A 66 3.35 6.04 7.02
CA ALA A 66 2.03 6.65 6.89
C ALA A 66 1.15 6.53 8.16
N ALA A 67 1.73 6.29 9.34
CA ALA A 67 1.00 6.24 10.60
C ALA A 67 0.17 7.50 10.86
N ASP A 68 0.76 8.69 10.67
CA ASP A 68 0.08 9.98 10.83
C ASP A 68 -0.92 10.24 9.70
N GLY A 69 -2.21 10.29 10.05
CA GLY A 69 -3.30 10.55 9.13
C GLY A 69 -3.23 11.92 8.44
N ASN A 70 -2.58 12.92 9.04
CA ASN A 70 -2.42 14.25 8.46
C ASN A 70 -1.27 14.32 7.44
N ASN A 71 -0.28 13.42 7.55
CA ASN A 71 0.91 13.39 6.72
C ASN A 71 0.96 12.18 5.76
N SER A 72 -0.18 11.54 5.52
CA SER A 72 -0.31 10.36 4.66
C SER A 72 -1.36 10.53 3.57
N ASN A 73 -1.54 9.51 2.74
CA ASN A 73 -2.61 9.45 1.75
C ASN A 73 -3.42 8.15 1.88
N TRP A 74 -4.47 8.01 1.05
CA TRP A 74 -5.40 6.89 1.09
C TRP A 74 -4.75 5.51 0.90
N MET A 75 -3.54 5.45 0.32
CA MET A 75 -2.84 4.19 0.09
C MET A 75 -2.43 3.50 1.40
N ARG A 76 -2.40 4.21 2.54
CA ARG A 76 -2.20 3.62 3.87
C ARG A 76 -3.26 2.58 4.25
N PHE A 77 -4.45 2.65 3.65
CA PHE A 77 -5.56 1.74 3.91
C PHE A 77 -5.59 0.55 2.93
N ILE A 78 -4.63 0.44 2.02
CA ILE A 78 -4.55 -0.74 1.14
C ILE A 78 -4.05 -1.90 1.99
N ASN A 79 -4.87 -2.94 2.10
CA ASN A 79 -4.57 -4.10 2.92
C ASN A 79 -3.68 -5.10 2.20
N CYS A 80 -2.95 -5.89 2.99
CA CYS A 80 -2.24 -7.05 2.50
C CYS A 80 -3.22 -8.13 2.04
N SER A 81 -2.95 -8.68 0.87
CA SER A 81 -3.49 -9.95 0.46
C SER A 81 -2.95 -11.08 1.34
N ARG A 82 -3.82 -12.05 1.65
CA ARG A 82 -3.49 -13.27 2.40
C ARG A 82 -3.03 -14.40 1.47
N HIS A 83 -3.41 -14.34 0.19
CA HIS A 83 -3.15 -15.37 -0.80
C HIS A 83 -2.96 -14.76 -2.20
N TRP A 84 -2.06 -15.33 -2.99
CA TRP A 84 -1.75 -14.86 -4.36
C TRP A 84 -2.98 -14.79 -5.28
N SER A 85 -3.98 -15.66 -5.09
CA SER A 85 -5.23 -15.65 -5.86
C SER A 85 -6.08 -14.42 -5.57
N GLU A 86 -5.92 -13.84 -4.39
CA GLU A 86 -6.47 -12.56 -3.98
C GLU A 86 -5.37 -11.48 -4.11
N GLN A 87 -4.54 -11.44 -5.15
CA GLN A 87 -3.62 -10.29 -5.39
C GLN A 87 -3.98 -9.49 -6.65
N ASN A 88 -4.08 -8.16 -6.54
CA ASN A 88 -4.48 -7.28 -7.64
C ASN A 88 -3.66 -5.98 -7.73
N LEU A 89 -2.79 -5.72 -6.75
CA LEU A 89 -1.81 -4.65 -6.76
C LEU A 89 -0.41 -5.20 -6.45
N ILE A 90 0.61 -4.52 -6.94
CA ILE A 90 2.02 -4.83 -6.69
C ILE A 90 2.70 -3.55 -6.23
N ALA A 91 3.29 -3.58 -5.04
CA ALA A 91 4.14 -2.47 -4.61
C ALA A 91 5.44 -2.47 -5.44
N PHE A 92 5.81 -1.32 -5.99
CA PHE A 92 7.06 -1.15 -6.71
C PHE A 92 7.68 0.22 -6.42
N GLN A 93 9.00 0.28 -6.49
CA GLN A 93 9.74 1.53 -6.36
C GLN A 93 10.04 2.11 -7.74
N TYR A 94 9.80 3.41 -7.90
CA TYR A 94 10.16 4.17 -9.10
C TYR A 94 10.66 5.56 -8.72
N LYS A 95 11.85 5.93 -9.21
CA LYS A 95 12.51 7.22 -8.95
C LYS A 95 12.58 7.60 -7.45
N GLY A 96 12.87 6.61 -6.59
CA GLY A 96 13.02 6.80 -5.15
C GLY A 96 11.71 6.92 -4.37
N GLU A 97 10.56 6.64 -5.00
CA GLU A 97 9.24 6.70 -4.38
C GLU A 97 8.49 5.38 -4.58
N LEU A 98 7.53 5.07 -3.71
CA LEU A 98 6.76 3.83 -3.75
C LEU A 98 5.41 4.03 -4.45
N TYR A 99 5.03 3.08 -5.28
CA TYR A 99 3.76 3.03 -6.01
C TYR A 99 3.11 1.64 -5.88
N TYR A 100 1.81 1.57 -6.18
CA TYR A 100 1.07 0.32 -6.37
C TYR A 100 0.54 0.18 -7.80
#